data_AF-A0AAN4W5N8-F1
#
_entry.id   AF-A0AAN4W5N8-F1
#
_cell.length_a   1.000
_cell.length_b   1.000
_cell.length_c   1.000
_cell.angle_alpha   90.00
_cell.angle_beta   90.00
_cell.angle_gamma   90.00
#
_symmetry.space_group_name_H-M   'P 1'
#
loop_
_entity.id
_entity.type
_entity.pdbx_description
1 polymer ?
#
loop_
_entity_poly.entity_id
_entity_poly.type
_entity_poly.pdbx_seq_one_letter_code
_entity_poly.pdbx_strand_id
1 'polypeptide(L)'
;MDPYLGVLNPNNRWIILAKEIPWRQLKRIYERNMSSDKGARPKPARLVIGALIIKHKYKLSDRETIEQIKESPYLQYFVELHKFQHDQVFDSSLFPTIRKRLTIKDFNDLSHLLQSHDVSIDEQSELRDEKDVESNTNSNKPEIENSISVDATVAVQEIPYPTDLALINKARIESEKIIDILWKFVKTDSKKPRSYRQKAQKDFLTLTRKKKKGADFWRAANRKP
;
A
#
# COMPACT_ATOMS: atom_id res chain seq x y z
N MET A 1 -11.38 -44.99 5.86
CA MET A 1 -12.21 -43.82 5.54
C MET A 1 -11.31 -42.61 5.67
N ASP A 2 -10.84 -42.07 4.55
CA ASP A 2 -9.86 -40.98 4.58
C ASP A 2 -10.52 -39.70 5.10
N PRO A 3 -10.03 -39.10 6.19
CA PRO A 3 -10.68 -37.97 6.87
C PRO A 3 -10.60 -36.64 6.08
N TYR A 4 -10.01 -36.66 4.88
CA TYR A 4 -9.70 -35.49 4.07
C TYR A 4 -10.58 -35.31 2.83
N LEU A 5 -11.58 -36.18 2.62
CA LEU A 5 -12.62 -36.02 1.59
C LEU A 5 -13.72 -35.04 2.05
N GLY A 6 -13.31 -33.91 2.61
CA GLY A 6 -14.20 -32.91 3.20
C GLY A 6 -14.61 -31.84 2.19
N VAL A 7 -15.90 -31.52 2.16
CA VAL A 7 -16.42 -30.29 1.56
C VAL A 7 -15.73 -29.10 2.25
N LEU A 8 -15.29 -28.11 1.48
CA LEU A 8 -14.66 -26.90 2.03
C LEU A 8 -15.64 -26.19 2.99
N ASN A 9 -15.16 -25.83 4.18
CA ASN A 9 -15.98 -25.12 5.16
C ASN A 9 -16.33 -23.72 4.63
N PRO A 10 -17.63 -23.41 4.38
CA PRO A 10 -18.06 -22.13 3.81
C PRO A 10 -17.76 -20.92 4.71
N ASN A 11 -17.56 -21.13 6.01
CA ASN A 11 -17.25 -20.09 6.98
C ASN A 11 -15.74 -19.79 7.08
N ASN A 12 -14.91 -20.42 6.25
CA ASN A 12 -13.49 -20.09 6.21
C ASN A 12 -13.29 -18.67 5.66
N ARG A 13 -12.41 -17.90 6.31
CA ARG A 13 -12.04 -16.53 5.90
C ARG A 13 -11.76 -16.37 4.40
N TRP A 14 -11.12 -17.35 3.75
CA TRP A 14 -10.77 -17.26 2.34
C TRP A 14 -11.96 -17.42 1.41
N ILE A 15 -12.96 -18.20 1.82
CA ILE A 15 -14.19 -18.39 1.04
C ILE A 15 -15.08 -17.16 1.16
N ILE A 16 -15.16 -16.58 2.35
CA ILE A 16 -15.88 -15.31 2.59
C ILE A 16 -15.22 -14.18 1.77
N LEU A 17 -13.90 -14.02 1.89
CA LEU A 17 -13.15 -13.03 1.11
C LEU A 17 -13.31 -13.24 -0.41
N ALA A 18 -13.35 -14.49 -0.88
CA ALA A 18 -13.57 -14.77 -2.29
C ALA A 18 -14.95 -14.30 -2.79
N LYS A 19 -15.96 -14.21 -1.91
CA LYS A 19 -17.31 -13.73 -2.26
C LYS A 19 -17.41 -12.20 -2.22
N GLU A 20 -16.72 -11.56 -1.29
CA GLU A 20 -16.73 -10.10 -1.10
C GLU A 20 -15.96 -9.37 -2.20
N ILE A 21 -14.87 -9.97 -2.69
CA ILE A 21 -14.01 -9.31 -3.67
C ILE A 21 -14.73 -9.10 -5.03
N PRO A 22 -14.76 -7.88 -5.59
CA PRO A 22 -15.37 -7.57 -6.87
C PRO A 22 -14.51 -8.06 -8.07
N TRP A 23 -14.43 -9.38 -8.25
CA TRP A 23 -13.55 -10.03 -9.25
C TRP A 23 -13.78 -9.54 -10.68
N ARG A 24 -15.01 -9.17 -11.05
CA ARG A 24 -15.35 -8.69 -12.40
C ARG A 24 -14.65 -7.38 -12.74
N GLN A 25 -14.64 -6.43 -11.80
CA GLN A 25 -13.99 -5.13 -11.95
C GLN A 25 -12.46 -5.30 -11.99
N LEU A 26 -11.91 -6.12 -11.08
CA LEU A 26 -10.47 -6.39 -11.02
C LEU A 26 -9.98 -7.08 -12.31
N LYS A 27 -10.77 -8.03 -12.83
CA LYS A 27 -10.50 -8.70 -14.12
C LYS A 27 -10.42 -7.70 -15.27
N ARG A 28 -11.33 -6.73 -15.34
CA ARG A 28 -11.33 -5.70 -16.40
C ARG A 28 -10.07 -4.83 -16.38
N ILE A 29 -9.61 -4.43 -15.19
CA ILE A 29 -8.38 -3.65 -15.03
C ILE A 29 -7.16 -4.48 -15.45
N TYR A 30 -7.13 -5.74 -15.03
CA TYR A 30 -6.07 -6.67 -15.42
C TYR A 30 -6.04 -6.87 -16.94
N GLU A 31 -7.17 -7.21 -17.57
CA GLU A 31 -7.24 -7.47 -19.01
C GLU A 31 -6.87 -6.26 -19.86
N ARG A 32 -7.18 -5.04 -19.42
CA ARG A 32 -6.75 -3.80 -20.08
C ARG A 32 -5.23 -3.70 -20.22
N ASN A 33 -4.48 -4.26 -19.27
CA ASN A 33 -3.02 -4.22 -19.27
C ASN A 33 -2.38 -5.38 -20.03
N MET A 34 -3.19 -6.30 -20.56
CA MET A 34 -2.72 -7.45 -21.33
C MET A 34 -2.95 -7.20 -22.82
N SER A 35 -1.91 -7.46 -23.63
CA SER A 35 -2.02 -7.37 -25.07
C SER A 35 -2.84 -8.55 -25.61
N SER A 36 -3.91 -8.27 -26.35
CA SER A 36 -4.76 -9.31 -26.95
C SER A 36 -4.09 -10.04 -28.12
N ASP A 37 -3.11 -9.41 -28.77
CA ASP A 37 -2.60 -9.82 -30.09
C ASP A 37 -1.16 -10.37 -30.07
N LYS A 38 -0.38 -10.13 -29.00
CA LYS A 38 1.05 -10.50 -28.96
C LYS A 38 1.44 -11.28 -27.71
N GLY A 39 2.05 -12.44 -27.93
CA GLY A 39 2.72 -13.25 -26.90
C GLY A 39 1.92 -14.45 -26.39
N ALA A 40 2.39 -15.05 -25.31
CA ALA A 40 1.71 -16.17 -24.64
C ALA A 40 0.40 -15.71 -23.99
N ARG A 41 -0.62 -16.59 -24.00
CA ARG A 41 -1.93 -16.29 -23.41
C ARG A 41 -1.78 -15.89 -21.94
N PRO A 42 -2.43 -14.79 -21.51
CA PRO A 42 -2.37 -14.35 -20.13
C PRO A 42 -2.99 -15.40 -19.21
N LYS A 43 -2.39 -15.58 -18.03
CA LYS A 43 -2.97 -16.39 -16.97
C LYS A 43 -4.28 -15.75 -16.48
N PRO A 44 -5.25 -16.55 -15.99
CA PRO A 44 -6.53 -16.04 -15.52
C PRO A 44 -6.34 -14.92 -14.49
N ALA A 45 -7.11 -13.84 -14.64
CA ALA A 45 -6.95 -12.64 -13.82
C ALA A 45 -7.09 -12.94 -12.32
N ARG A 46 -8.11 -13.73 -11.95
CA ARG A 46 -8.39 -14.15 -10.57
C ARG A 46 -7.23 -14.93 -9.96
N LEU A 47 -6.55 -15.75 -10.77
CA LEU A 47 -5.40 -16.53 -10.33
C LEU A 47 -4.24 -15.61 -9.92
N VAL A 48 -3.93 -14.63 -10.77
CA VAL A 48 -2.81 -13.71 -10.59
C VAL A 48 -3.08 -12.71 -9.47
N ILE A 49 -4.26 -12.09 -9.50
CA ILE A 49 -4.68 -11.12 -8.48
C ILE A 49 -4.84 -11.82 -7.13
N GLY A 50 -5.44 -13.02 -7.10
CA GLY A 50 -5.57 -13.82 -5.90
C GLY A 50 -4.22 -14.18 -5.28
N ALA A 51 -3.25 -14.61 -6.10
CA ALA A 51 -1.90 -14.90 -5.63
C ALA A 51 -1.19 -13.64 -5.07
N LEU A 52 -1.39 -12.48 -5.69
CA LEU A 52 -0.87 -11.20 -5.18
C LEU A 52 -1.49 -10.81 -3.83
N ILE A 53 -2.80 -11.00 -3.68
CA ILE A 53 -3.52 -10.73 -2.41
C ILE A 53 -3.01 -11.65 -1.31
N ILE A 54 -2.89 -12.96 -1.58
CA ILE A 54 -2.35 -13.93 -0.62
C ILE A 54 -0.95 -13.54 -0.19
N LYS A 55 -0.08 -13.23 -1.15
CA LYS A 55 1.28 -12.77 -0.87
C LYS A 55 1.29 -11.56 0.08
N HIS A 56 0.45 -10.56 -0.19
CA HIS A 56 0.40 -9.33 0.59
C HIS A 56 -0.21 -9.53 1.98
N LYS A 57 -1.26 -10.35 2.10
CA LYS A 57 -1.92 -10.69 3.38
C LYS A 57 -0.99 -11.42 4.33
N TYR A 58 -0.21 -12.39 3.83
CA TYR A 58 0.71 -13.17 4.67
C TYR A 58 2.13 -12.61 4.71
N LYS A 59 2.46 -11.58 3.92
CA LYS A 59 3.80 -10.98 3.81
C LYS A 59 4.89 -12.01 3.43
N LEU A 60 4.57 -12.92 2.52
CA LEU A 60 5.44 -14.03 2.12
C LEU A 60 6.35 -13.69 0.92
N SER A 61 7.36 -14.53 0.70
CA SER A 61 8.16 -14.50 -0.52
C SER A 61 7.37 -15.01 -1.74
N ASP A 62 7.81 -14.66 -2.95
CA ASP A 62 7.14 -15.11 -4.20
C ASP A 62 7.11 -16.64 -4.33
N ARG A 63 8.16 -17.34 -3.88
CA ARG A 63 8.24 -18.81 -3.90
C ARG A 63 7.33 -19.45 -2.86
N GLU A 64 7.43 -18.96 -1.63
CA GLU A 64 6.65 -19.46 -0.50
C GLU A 64 5.14 -19.24 -0.69
N THR A 65 4.74 -18.18 -1.39
CA THR A 65 3.33 -17.96 -1.75
C THR A 65 2.79 -19.11 -2.62
N ILE A 66 3.59 -19.62 -3.56
CA ILE A 66 3.17 -20.73 -4.45
C ILE A 66 3.10 -22.04 -3.66
N GLU A 67 4.05 -22.27 -2.76
CA GLU A 67 4.03 -23.44 -1.87
C GLU A 67 2.79 -23.42 -0.97
N GLN A 68 2.47 -22.28 -0.37
CA GLN A 68 1.25 -22.13 0.44
C GLN A 68 -0.03 -22.40 -0.36
N ILE A 69 -0.11 -21.91 -1.61
CA ILE A 69 -1.27 -22.18 -2.48
C ILE A 69 -1.35 -23.68 -2.81
N LYS A 70 -0.21 -24.35 -3.02
CA LYS A 70 -0.16 -25.79 -3.26
C LYS A 70 -0.62 -26.60 -2.05
N GLU A 71 -0.27 -26.18 -0.83
CA GLU A 71 -0.58 -26.91 0.40
C GLU A 71 -2.03 -26.72 0.88
N SER A 72 -2.64 -25.57 0.59
CA SER A 72 -3.94 -25.19 1.17
C SER A 72 -5.11 -25.28 0.18
N PRO A 73 -6.10 -26.18 0.39
CA PRO A 73 -7.31 -26.24 -0.45
C PRO A 73 -8.10 -24.93 -0.48
N TYR A 74 -8.11 -24.17 0.61
CA TYR A 74 -8.82 -22.88 0.71
C TYR A 74 -8.20 -21.81 -0.19
N LEU A 75 -6.86 -21.79 -0.28
CA LEU A 75 -6.15 -20.86 -1.16
C LEU A 75 -6.35 -21.23 -2.62
N GLN A 76 -6.38 -22.53 -2.95
CA GLN A 76 -6.70 -22.98 -4.31
C GLN A 76 -8.12 -22.57 -4.73
N TYR A 77 -9.10 -22.69 -3.82
CA TYR A 77 -10.46 -22.19 -4.07
C TYR A 77 -10.47 -20.67 -4.30
N PHE A 78 -9.78 -19.90 -3.46
CA PHE A 78 -9.71 -18.44 -3.57
C PHE A 78 -9.19 -17.98 -4.95
N VAL A 79 -8.20 -18.69 -5.46
CA VAL A 79 -7.49 -18.44 -6.72
C VAL A 79 -8.26 -19.03 -7.94
N GLU A 80 -9.44 -19.63 -7.73
CA GLU A 80 -10.33 -20.21 -8.76
C GLU A 80 -9.85 -21.54 -9.37
N LEU A 81 -9.26 -22.41 -8.54
CA LEU A 81 -9.00 -23.79 -8.93
C LEU A 81 -10.18 -24.68 -8.53
N HIS A 82 -10.82 -25.32 -9.51
CA HIS A 82 -11.98 -26.18 -9.30
C HIS A 82 -11.65 -27.54 -8.66
N LYS A 83 -10.39 -27.97 -8.76
CA LYS A 83 -9.91 -29.24 -8.23
C LYS A 83 -8.65 -29.00 -7.44
N PHE A 84 -8.54 -29.70 -6.31
CA PHE A 84 -7.33 -29.69 -5.52
C PHE A 84 -6.21 -30.36 -6.31
N GLN A 85 -5.12 -29.65 -6.52
CA GLN A 85 -3.95 -30.13 -7.24
C GLN A 85 -2.68 -29.87 -6.45
N HIS A 86 -1.70 -30.77 -6.58
CA HIS A 86 -0.39 -30.64 -5.94
C HIS A 86 0.64 -29.99 -6.87
N ASP A 87 0.23 -29.54 -8.05
CA ASP A 87 1.11 -28.91 -9.01
C ASP A 87 1.23 -27.41 -8.75
N GLN A 88 2.37 -26.85 -9.14
CA GLN A 88 2.59 -25.41 -9.04
C GLN A 88 1.68 -24.67 -10.02
N VAL A 89 0.94 -23.70 -9.48
CA VAL A 89 -0.05 -22.92 -10.24
C VAL A 89 0.60 -22.11 -11.38
N PHE A 90 1.76 -21.51 -11.09
CA PHE A 90 2.64 -20.86 -12.05
C PHE A 90 4.03 -20.65 -11.42
N ASP A 91 5.04 -20.37 -12.25
CA ASP A 91 6.41 -20.17 -11.75
C ASP A 91 6.58 -18.83 -10.98
N SER A 92 7.29 -18.88 -9.86
CA SER A 92 7.62 -17.74 -8.99
C SER A 92 8.22 -16.55 -9.76
N SER A 93 8.95 -16.81 -10.84
CA SER A 93 9.56 -15.77 -11.70
C SER A 93 8.54 -14.86 -12.39
N LEU A 94 7.26 -15.28 -12.46
CA LEU A 94 6.21 -14.49 -13.09
C LEU A 94 5.73 -13.34 -12.21
N PHE A 95 5.85 -13.42 -10.88
CA PHE A 95 5.43 -12.35 -9.97
C PHE A 95 6.10 -11.00 -10.28
N PRO A 96 7.44 -10.91 -10.43
CA PRO A 96 8.10 -9.69 -10.87
C PRO A 96 7.59 -9.17 -12.22
N THR A 97 7.35 -10.07 -13.18
CA THR A 97 6.87 -9.71 -14.52
C THR A 97 5.46 -9.14 -14.47
N ILE A 98 4.58 -9.76 -13.68
CA ILE A 98 3.23 -9.30 -13.43
C ILE A 98 3.24 -7.92 -12.75
N ARG A 99 4.08 -7.74 -11.71
CA ARG A 99 4.19 -6.47 -10.99
C ARG A 99 4.75 -5.33 -11.85
N LYS A 100 5.63 -5.63 -12.80
CA LYS A 100 6.13 -4.63 -13.76
C LYS A 100 5.06 -4.22 -14.78
N ARG A 101 4.16 -5.15 -15.13
CA ARG A 101 3.08 -4.90 -16.10
C ARG A 101 1.87 -4.19 -15.47
N LEU A 102 1.56 -4.50 -14.21
CA LEU A 102 0.56 -3.78 -13.43
C LEU A 102 1.19 -2.49 -12.90
N THR A 103 0.78 -1.34 -13.44
CA THR A 103 1.36 -0.06 -13.03
C THR A 103 0.86 0.34 -11.65
N ILE A 104 1.58 1.28 -11.02
CA ILE A 104 1.20 1.83 -9.70
C ILE A 104 -0.22 2.40 -9.73
N LYS A 105 -0.64 2.98 -10.87
CA LYS A 105 -1.99 3.49 -11.06
C LYS A 105 -3.03 2.38 -10.98
N ASP A 106 -2.77 1.25 -11.64
CA ASP A 106 -3.67 0.10 -11.60
C ASP A 106 -3.77 -0.46 -10.18
N PHE A 107 -2.66 -0.57 -9.45
CA PHE A 107 -2.70 -0.98 -8.04
C PHE A 107 -3.52 -0.04 -7.16
N ASN A 108 -3.37 1.27 -7.37
CA ASN A 108 -4.18 2.26 -6.66
C ASN A 108 -5.67 2.12 -7.02
N ASP A 109 -6.00 1.93 -8.30
CA ASP A 109 -7.38 1.72 -8.76
C ASP A 109 -7.99 0.44 -8.16
N LEU A 110 -7.22 -0.66 -8.12
CA LEU A 110 -7.64 -1.91 -7.47
C LEU A 110 -7.85 -1.69 -5.96
N SER A 111 -6.96 -0.95 -5.29
CA SER A 111 -7.09 -0.62 -3.86
C SER A 111 -8.31 0.25 -3.57
N HIS A 112 -8.56 1.26 -4.41
CA HIS A 112 -9.72 2.15 -4.27
C HIS A 112 -11.04 1.39 -4.50
N LEU A 113 -11.06 0.43 -5.43
CA LEU A 113 -12.21 -0.43 -5.67
C LEU A 113 -12.53 -1.35 -4.49
N LEU A 114 -11.50 -1.87 -3.82
CA LEU A 114 -11.70 -2.67 -2.61
C LEU A 114 -12.25 -1.79 -1.47
N GLN A 115 -11.64 -0.63 -1.22
CA GLN A 115 -12.09 0.31 -0.19
C GLN A 115 -13.51 0.86 -0.44
N SER A 116 -13.86 1.19 -1.68
CA SER A 116 -15.20 1.69 -2.00
C SER A 116 -16.28 0.62 -1.90
N HIS A 117 -15.95 -0.65 -2.15
CA HIS A 117 -16.87 -1.75 -1.87
C HIS A 117 -17.10 -1.91 -0.37
N ASP A 118 -16.07 -1.80 0.46
CA ASP A 118 -16.22 -1.84 1.92
C ASP A 118 -17.17 -0.72 2.42
N VAL A 119 -17.07 0.51 1.88
CA VAL A 119 -17.98 1.63 2.23
C VAL A 119 -19.42 1.38 1.78
N SER A 120 -19.63 0.77 0.61
CA SER A 120 -20.99 0.45 0.14
C SER A 120 -21.65 -0.72 0.86
N ILE A 121 -20.88 -1.56 1.56
CA ILE A 121 -21.41 -2.66 2.39
C ILE A 121 -21.91 -2.11 3.72
N ASP A 122 -21.24 -1.10 4.30
CA ASP A 122 -21.75 -0.39 5.48
C ASP A 122 -23.06 0.34 5.18
N GLU A 123 -23.17 1.06 4.06
CA GLU A 123 -24.40 1.76 3.66
C GLU A 123 -25.57 0.82 3.26
N GLN A 124 -25.28 -0.41 2.81
CA GLN A 124 -26.34 -1.39 2.48
C GLN A 124 -26.81 -2.22 3.68
N SER A 125 -26.09 -2.17 4.80
CA SER A 125 -26.52 -2.81 6.05
C SER A 125 -27.59 -2.01 6.81
N GLU A 126 -27.74 -0.71 6.52
CA GLU A 126 -28.77 0.16 7.13
C GLU A 126 -30.10 0.22 6.35
N LEU A 127 -30.24 -0.48 5.21
CA LEU A 127 -31.43 -0.40 4.34
C LEU A 127 -32.17 -1.74 4.14
N ARG A 128 -31.99 -2.73 5.03
CA ARG A 128 -32.62 -4.06 4.89
C ARG A 128 -33.59 -4.53 5.96
N ASP A 129 -33.97 -3.70 6.93
CA ASP A 129 -35.02 -4.04 7.89
C ASP A 129 -36.10 -2.97 7.96
N GLU A 130 -36.94 -2.85 6.94
CA GLU A 130 -38.26 -2.21 7.09
C GLU A 130 -39.33 -2.94 6.26
N LYS A 131 -39.80 -4.08 6.80
CA LYS A 131 -41.21 -4.49 6.78
C LYS A 131 -41.50 -5.33 8.02
N ASP A 132 -42.03 -4.69 9.06
CA ASP A 132 -43.38 -4.95 9.57
C ASP A 132 -43.67 -4.08 10.79
N VAL A 133 -44.90 -3.57 10.83
CA VAL A 133 -45.40 -2.54 11.75
C VAL A 133 -45.98 -3.16 13.03
N GLU A 134 -45.80 -2.42 14.13
CA GLU A 134 -46.51 -2.42 15.42
C GLU A 134 -46.17 -3.47 16.50
N SER A 135 -45.47 -3.02 17.57
CA SER A 135 -46.15 -2.61 18.83
C SER A 135 -45.17 -2.09 19.93
N ASN A 136 -45.43 -0.85 20.36
CA ASN A 136 -45.26 -0.22 21.68
C ASN A 136 -44.45 -0.93 22.81
N THR A 137 -43.38 -0.29 23.33
CA THR A 137 -43.26 0.31 24.70
C THR A 137 -41.81 0.65 25.10
N ASN A 138 -41.69 1.70 25.93
CA ASN A 138 -40.48 2.33 26.47
C ASN A 138 -39.49 1.41 27.20
N SER A 139 -38.17 1.62 27.02
CA SER A 139 -37.23 1.95 28.13
C SER A 139 -35.74 1.97 27.69
N ASN A 140 -35.05 3.05 28.06
CA ASN A 140 -33.65 3.14 28.53
C ASN A 140 -32.46 2.64 27.66
N LYS A 141 -31.67 3.63 27.22
CA LYS A 141 -30.24 3.64 26.82
C LYS A 141 -29.34 2.62 27.58
N PRO A 142 -28.21 2.17 27.00
CA PRO A 142 -27.03 3.03 27.00
C PRO A 142 -26.20 3.10 25.71
N GLU A 143 -25.47 4.20 25.65
CA GLU A 143 -24.45 4.63 24.70
C GLU A 143 -23.43 3.52 24.36
N ILE A 144 -23.34 3.18 23.06
CA ILE A 144 -22.18 2.47 22.53
C ILE A 144 -21.13 3.54 22.23
N GLU A 145 -20.00 3.42 22.92
CA GLU A 145 -18.82 4.25 22.72
C GLU A 145 -18.39 4.23 21.25
N ASN A 146 -18.61 5.34 20.56
CA ASN A 146 -18.00 5.62 19.26
C ASN A 146 -16.49 5.94 19.43
N SER A 147 -15.76 5.12 20.19
CA SER A 147 -14.31 5.23 20.32
C SER A 147 -13.65 4.45 19.20
N ILE A 148 -13.49 5.12 18.06
CA ILE A 148 -12.73 4.59 16.93
C ILE A 148 -11.23 4.74 17.26
N SER A 149 -10.61 3.67 17.76
CA SER A 149 -9.15 3.62 17.94
C SER A 149 -8.49 3.43 16.57
N VAL A 150 -8.25 4.55 15.88
CA VAL A 150 -7.53 4.58 14.61
C VAL A 150 -6.04 4.68 14.91
N ASP A 151 -5.40 3.55 15.14
CA ASP A 151 -3.93 3.49 15.09
C ASP A 151 -3.50 3.32 13.63
N ALA A 152 -3.57 4.42 12.87
CA ALA A 152 -3.12 4.47 11.49
C ALA A 152 -1.71 5.08 11.44
N THR A 153 -0.68 4.24 11.44
CA THR A 153 0.64 4.67 10.96
C THR A 153 0.58 4.86 9.45
N VAL A 154 0.05 6.01 9.01
CA VAL A 154 0.04 6.42 7.61
C VAL A 154 1.48 6.79 7.23
N ALA A 155 2.17 5.89 6.52
CA ALA A 155 3.44 6.23 5.91
C ALA A 155 3.17 7.18 4.74
N VAL A 156 3.67 8.41 4.82
CA VAL A 156 3.59 9.40 3.74
C VAL A 156 4.24 8.80 2.49
N GLN A 157 3.49 8.69 1.40
CA GLN A 157 3.92 8.01 0.18
C GLN A 157 5.11 8.72 -0.51
N GLU A 158 5.30 10.00 -0.24
CA GLU A 158 6.43 10.81 -0.73
C GLU A 158 7.42 11.08 0.42
N ILE A 159 8.32 10.11 0.67
CA ILE A 159 9.46 10.34 1.56
C ILE A 159 10.62 10.90 0.71
N PRO A 160 11.11 12.13 0.99
CA PRO A 160 12.28 12.65 0.31
C PRO A 160 13.49 11.78 0.65
N TYR A 161 14.28 11.43 -0.36
CA TYR A 161 15.47 10.59 -0.15
C TYR A 161 16.50 11.35 0.71
N PRO A 162 17.34 10.66 1.51
CA PRO A 162 18.32 11.31 2.39
C PRO A 162 19.33 12.20 1.64
N THR A 163 19.47 11.99 0.33
CA THR A 163 20.32 12.76 -0.57
C THR A 163 19.59 13.90 -1.30
N ASP A 164 18.31 14.15 -1.00
CA ASP A 164 17.58 15.26 -1.59
C ASP A 164 18.12 16.61 -1.10
N LEU A 165 18.48 17.46 -2.06
CA LEU A 165 18.96 18.82 -1.78
C LEU A 165 17.94 19.65 -0.99
N ALA A 166 16.65 19.40 -1.22
CA ALA A 166 15.58 20.07 -0.49
C ALA A 166 15.58 19.69 1.00
N LEU A 167 15.80 18.40 1.30
CA LEU A 167 15.86 17.89 2.66
C LEU A 167 17.09 18.45 3.40
N ILE A 168 18.26 18.45 2.75
CA ILE A 168 19.49 19.01 3.30
C ILE A 168 19.34 20.51 3.59
N ASN A 169 18.74 21.26 2.67
CA ASN A 169 18.51 22.69 2.89
C ASN A 169 17.50 22.94 4.04
N LYS A 170 16.48 22.09 4.19
CA LYS A 170 15.56 22.15 5.33
C LYS A 170 16.31 21.92 6.64
N ALA A 171 17.13 20.86 6.71
CA ALA A 171 17.96 20.57 7.88
C ALA A 171 18.90 21.75 8.24
N ARG A 172 19.53 22.39 7.24
CA ARG A 172 20.34 23.60 7.44
C ARG A 172 19.55 24.75 8.06
N ILE A 173 18.34 25.02 7.57
CA ILE A 173 17.49 26.09 8.10
C ILE A 173 17.11 25.82 9.55
N GLU A 174 16.78 24.57 9.89
CA GLU A 174 16.44 24.20 11.26
C GLU A 174 17.64 24.29 12.21
N SER A 175 18.83 23.82 11.79
CA SER A 175 20.04 23.96 12.62
C SER A 175 20.41 25.43 12.85
N GLU A 176 20.25 26.28 11.83
CA GLU A 176 20.41 27.72 11.95
C GLU A 176 19.44 28.33 12.97
N LYS A 177 18.16 27.93 12.96
CA LYS A 177 17.18 28.38 13.96
C LYS A 177 17.56 27.94 15.37
N ILE A 178 18.00 26.69 15.54
CA ILE A 178 18.44 26.17 16.84
C ILE A 178 19.61 27.01 17.38
N ILE A 179 20.60 27.34 16.53
CA ILE A 179 21.71 28.22 16.91
C ILE A 179 21.21 29.60 17.37
N ASP A 180 20.20 30.17 16.68
CA ASP A 180 19.64 31.47 17.07
C ASP A 180 18.91 31.42 18.41
N ILE A 181 18.18 30.34 18.65
CA ILE A 181 17.45 30.11 19.89
C ILE A 181 18.44 29.96 21.04
N LEU A 182 19.40 29.04 20.92
CA LEU A 182 20.44 28.81 21.93
C LEU A 182 21.22 30.08 22.22
N TRP A 183 21.57 30.85 21.19
CA TRP A 183 22.29 32.10 21.38
C TRP A 183 21.49 33.15 22.17
N LYS A 184 20.18 33.25 21.94
CA LYS A 184 19.31 34.12 22.75
C LYS A 184 19.24 33.69 24.22
N PHE A 185 19.30 32.39 24.48
CA PHE A 185 19.26 31.84 25.84
C PHE A 185 20.58 32.01 26.60
N VAL A 186 21.72 31.90 25.93
CA VAL A 186 23.04 31.83 26.58
C VAL A 186 23.54 33.17 27.14
N LYS A 187 22.99 34.33 26.74
CA LYS A 187 23.29 35.68 27.29
C LYS A 187 24.74 35.91 27.76
N THR A 188 25.72 35.48 26.97
CA THR A 188 27.14 35.77 27.20
C THR A 188 27.58 37.00 26.40
N ASP A 189 28.52 37.78 26.94
CA ASP A 189 29.16 38.94 26.26
C ASP A 189 30.05 38.56 25.06
N SER A 190 30.09 37.28 24.70
CA SER A 190 30.84 36.78 23.55
C SER A 190 30.14 37.13 22.23
N LYS A 191 30.91 37.20 21.13
CA LYS A 191 30.33 37.42 19.79
C LYS A 191 29.68 36.13 19.29
N LYS A 192 28.52 36.26 18.64
CA LYS A 192 27.82 35.13 18.02
C LYS A 192 28.74 34.40 17.03
N PRO A 193 28.75 33.05 17.03
CA PRO A 193 29.49 32.27 16.05
C PRO A 193 29.14 32.66 14.61
N ARG A 194 30.17 32.76 13.75
CA ARG A 194 30.01 33.13 12.34
C ARG A 194 29.18 32.07 11.61
N SER A 195 28.08 32.48 10.98
CA SER A 195 27.23 31.60 10.16
C SER A 195 27.25 32.01 8.68
N TYR A 196 27.44 31.06 7.77
CA TYR A 196 27.48 31.30 6.31
C TYR A 196 26.11 31.20 5.61
N ARG A 197 25.03 31.65 6.27
CA ARG A 197 23.64 31.46 5.80
C ARG A 197 23.39 31.97 4.40
N GLN A 198 23.87 33.18 4.11
CA GLN A 198 23.71 33.82 2.80
C GLN A 198 24.46 33.07 1.70
N LYS A 199 25.67 32.55 1.99
CA LYS A 199 26.46 31.77 1.04
C LYS A 199 25.78 30.44 0.74
N ALA A 200 25.31 29.75 1.78
CA ALA A 200 24.58 28.49 1.63
C ALA A 200 23.25 28.67 0.87
N GLN A 201 22.51 29.74 1.12
CA GLN A 201 21.28 30.05 0.39
C GLN A 201 21.56 30.36 -1.08
N LYS A 202 22.60 31.14 -1.38
CA LYS A 202 23.04 31.41 -2.77
C LYS A 202 23.42 30.11 -3.47
N ASP A 203 24.23 29.27 -2.83
CA ASP A 203 24.62 27.97 -3.38
C ASP A 203 23.38 27.10 -3.65
N PHE A 204 22.43 26.99 -2.71
CA PHE A 204 21.16 26.29 -2.90
C PHE A 204 20.34 26.83 -4.08
N LEU A 205 20.18 28.15 -4.20
CA LEU A 205 19.43 28.76 -5.32
C LEU A 205 20.11 28.52 -6.66
N THR A 206 21.44 28.56 -6.72
CA THR A 206 22.18 28.21 -7.94
C THR A 206 22.02 26.74 -8.30
N LEU A 207 21.96 25.86 -7.29
CA LEU A 207 21.73 24.42 -7.45
C LEU A 207 20.32 24.11 -7.99
N THR A 208 19.29 24.76 -7.45
CA THR A 208 17.89 24.51 -7.84
C THR A 208 17.54 25.10 -9.21
N ARG A 209 18.14 26.24 -9.58
CA ARG A 209 17.91 26.89 -10.88
C ARG A 209 18.52 26.15 -12.08
N LYS A 210 19.47 25.24 -11.88
CA LYS A 210 20.09 24.47 -12.98
C LYS A 210 19.16 23.39 -13.52
N LYS A 211 18.82 23.48 -14.82
CA LYS A 211 17.97 22.51 -15.54
C LYS A 211 18.56 21.10 -15.65
N LYS A 212 19.89 20.96 -15.74
CA LYS A 212 20.59 19.66 -15.78
C LYS A 212 21.72 19.65 -14.75
N LYS A 213 21.78 18.60 -13.94
CA LYS A 213 22.78 18.42 -12.87
C LYS A 213 23.68 17.25 -13.25
N GLY A 214 24.91 17.55 -13.70
CA GLY A 214 25.90 16.53 -14.06
C GLY A 214 26.57 15.89 -12.85
N ALA A 215 27.25 14.76 -13.04
CA ALA A 215 27.91 14.02 -11.96
C ALA A 215 29.00 14.84 -11.24
N ASP A 216 29.79 15.61 -11.98
CA ASP A 216 30.85 16.46 -11.40
C ASP A 216 30.29 17.55 -10.48
N PHE A 217 29.08 18.01 -10.79
CA PHE A 217 28.37 19.00 -10.01
C PHE A 217 27.90 18.43 -8.67
N TRP A 218 27.38 17.20 -8.65
CA TRP A 218 27.03 16.50 -7.42
C TRP A 218 28.24 16.21 -6.54
N ARG A 219 29.37 15.83 -7.16
CA ARG A 219 30.65 15.63 -6.45
C ARG A 219 31.15 16.92 -5.81
N ALA A 220 31.02 18.06 -6.50
CA ALA A 220 31.40 19.36 -5.95
C ALA A 220 30.47 19.83 -4.82
N ALA A 221 29.17 19.58 -4.94
CA ALA A 221 28.18 19.95 -3.92
C ALA A 221 28.38 19.17 -2.62
N ASN A 222 28.64 17.86 -2.71
CA ASN A 222 28.84 16.99 -1.54
C ASN A 222 30.21 17.16 -0.85
N ARG A 223 31.15 17.90 -1.48
CA ARG A 223 32.49 18.18 -0.91
C ARG A 223 32.54 19.44 -0.04
N LYS A 224 31.52 20.31 -0.11
CA LYS A 224 31.51 21.51 0.71
C LYS A 224 31.01 21.14 2.12
N PRO A 225 31.83 21.33 3.17
CA PRO A 225 31.42 21.09 4.55
C PRO A 225 30.34 22.08 5.00
#